data_AF-A0A376KR05-F1
#
_entry.id   AF-A0A376KR05-F1
#
_cell.length_a   1.000
_cell.length_b   1.000
_cell.length_c   1.000
_cell.angle_alpha   90.00
_cell.angle_beta   90.00
_cell.angle_gamma   90.00
#
_symmetry.space_group_name_H-M   'P 1'
#
loop_
_entity.id
_entity.type
_entity.pdbx_description
1 polymer ?
#
loop_
_entity_poly.entity_id
_entity_poly.type
_entity_poly.pdbx_seq_one_letter_code
_entity_poly.pdbx_strand_id
1 'polypeptide(L)' 'MKEKGLIFVGLDIIGDRLTEINVTSPTCIREIEAEFPVSITGMLMDAIEARLQQQ' A
#
# COMPACT_ATOMS: atom_id res chain seq x y z
N MET A 1 13.38 -12.66 9.61
CA MET A 1 12.75 -11.36 9.94
C MET A 1 11.27 -11.63 10.12
N LYS A 2 10.63 -11.21 11.22
CA LYS A 2 9.19 -11.43 11.43
C LYS A 2 8.42 -10.70 10.32
N GLU A 3 7.53 -11.41 9.63
CA GLU A 3 6.57 -10.80 8.71
C GLU A 3 5.72 -9.82 9.51
N LYS A 4 5.98 -8.52 9.36
CA LYS A 4 5.35 -7.48 10.20
C LYS A 4 3.85 -7.27 9.90
N GLY A 5 3.23 -8.13 9.08
CA GLY A 5 1.82 -8.02 8.72
C GLY A 5 1.44 -6.69 8.07
N LEU A 6 2.40 -6.00 7.46
CA LEU A 6 2.18 -4.70 6.81
C LEU A 6 1.45 -4.92 5.49
N ILE A 7 0.14 -4.70 5.47
CA ILE A 7 -0.72 -4.92 4.29
C ILE A 7 -0.69 -3.71 3.36
N PHE A 8 -0.52 -2.51 3.91
CA PHE A 8 -0.52 -1.26 3.16
C PHE A 8 0.58 -0.32 3.68
N VAL A 9 1.45 0.15 2.77
CA VAL A 9 2.65 0.94 3.11
C VAL A 9 2.87 1.98 2.02
N GLY A 10 3.19 3.20 2.43
CA GLY A 10 3.68 4.27 1.55
C GLY A 10 5.20 4.33 1.60
N LEU A 11 5.83 4.52 0.44
CA LEU A 11 7.29 4.69 0.34
C LEU A 11 7.59 6.07 -0.23
N ASP A 12 8.43 6.81 0.48
CA ASP A 12 8.88 8.12 0.05
C ASP A 12 10.27 7.97 -0.57
N ILE A 13 10.39 8.29 -1.85
CA ILE A 13 11.61 8.10 -2.64
C ILE A 13 11.98 9.44 -3.29
N ILE A 14 13.23 9.86 -3.12
CA ILE A 14 13.81 11.01 -3.81
C ILE A 14 14.97 10.51 -4.67
N GLY A 15 14.82 10.61 -5.99
CA GLY A 15 15.77 10.05 -6.95
C GLY A 15 15.80 8.53 -6.85
N ASP A 16 16.95 7.96 -6.47
CA ASP A 16 17.18 6.52 -6.29
C ASP A 16 17.22 6.09 -4.81
N ARG A 17 16.88 6.99 -3.88
CA ARG A 17 16.98 6.74 -2.44
C ARG A 17 15.62 6.72 -1.76
N LEU A 18 15.38 5.65 -1.00
CA LEU A 18 14.28 5.57 -0.03
C LEU A 18 14.60 6.47 1.17
N THR A 19 13.71 7.41 1.48
CA THR A 19 13.87 8.35 2.59
C THR A 19 12.99 8.00 3.78
N GLU A 20 11.77 7.48 3.54
CA GLU A 20 10.81 7.15 4.59
C GLU A 20 9.93 5.95 4.22
N ILE A 21 9.47 5.22 5.25
CA ILE A 21 8.48 4.14 5.13
C ILE A 21 7.28 4.48 6.02
N ASN A 22 6.16 4.84 5.39
CA ASN A 22 4.91 5.22 6.05
C ASN A 22 3.99 4.01 6.28
N VAL A 23 3.86 3.54 7.52
CA VAL A 23 3.10 2.33 7.88
C VAL A 23 1.80 2.57 8.64
N THR A 24 1.56 3.78 9.13
CA THR A 24 0.40 4.10 9.97
C THR A 24 -0.79 4.59 9.15
N SER A 25 -0.59 5.58 8.29
CA SER A 25 -1.65 6.17 7.46
C SER A 25 -1.11 6.68 6.12
N PRO A 26 -0.55 5.80 5.28
CA PRO A 26 -0.13 6.18 3.93
C PRO A 26 -1.33 6.68 3.10
N THR A 27 -1.08 7.70 2.27
CA THR A 27 -2.09 8.51 1.55
C THR A 27 -1.81 8.50 0.03
N CYS A 28 -2.33 9.47 -0.74
CA CYS A 28 -2.15 9.68 -2.19
C CYS A 28 -2.94 8.73 -3.11
N ILE A 29 -3.86 7.93 -2.57
CA ILE A 29 -4.68 7.00 -3.38
C ILE A 29 -5.53 7.76 -4.41
N ARG A 30 -6.20 8.84 -4.00
CA ARG A 30 -7.18 9.54 -4.84
C ARG A 30 -6.52 10.20 -6.04
N GLU A 31 -5.35 10.78 -5.83
CA GLU A 31 -4.54 11.45 -6.82
C GLU A 31 -4.05 10.46 -7.88
N ILE A 32 -3.62 9.27 -7.47
CA ILE A 32 -3.13 8.23 -8.39
C ILE A 32 -4.29 7.63 -9.18
N GLU A 33 -5.39 7.25 -8.52
CA GLU A 33 -6.57 6.66 -9.19
C GLU A 33 -7.26 7.65 -10.15
N ALA A 34 -7.08 8.96 -9.96
CA ALA A 34 -7.62 9.97 -10.86
C ALA A 34 -6.85 10.06 -12.19
N GLU A 35 -5.53 9.80 -12.17
CA GLU A 35 -4.66 9.92 -13.34
C GLU A 35 -4.49 8.58 -14.07
N PHE A 36 -4.51 7.47 -13.35
CA PHE A 36 -4.23 6.15 -13.89
C PHE A 36 -5.43 5.20 -13.77
N PRO A 37 -5.64 4.31 -14.75
CA PRO A 37 -6.69 3.29 -14.68
C PRO A 37 -6.28 2.14 -13.73
N VAL A 38 -6.14 2.44 -12.45
CA VAL A 38 -5.80 1.51 -11.37
C VAL A 38 -6.78 1.68 -10.21
N SER A 39 -7.07 0.61 -9.48
CA SER A 39 -7.84 0.67 -8.23
C SER A 39 -6.99 0.16 -7.08
N ILE A 40 -6.34 1.10 -6.37
CA ILE A 40 -5.50 0.79 -5.21
C ILE A 40 -6.39 0.34 -4.05
N THR A 41 -7.57 0.95 -3.90
CA THR A 41 -8.56 0.54 -2.91
C THR A 41 -9.05 -0.90 -3.14
N GLY A 42 -9.31 -1.27 -4.40
CA GLY A 42 -9.67 -2.65 -4.78
C GLY A 42 -8.56 -3.62 -4.42
N MET A 43 -7.32 -3.34 -4.83
CA MET A 43 -6.16 -4.17 -4.49
C MET A 43 -5.98 -4.37 -2.98
N LEU A 44 -6.22 -3.33 -2.18
CA LEU A 44 -6.15 -3.44 -0.72
C LEU A 44 -7.24 -4.34 -0.15
N MET A 45 -8.48 -4.23 -0.64
CA MET A 45 -9.57 -5.08 -0.20
C MET A 45 -9.35 -6.54 -0.62
N ASP A 46 -8.89 -6.78 -1.84
CA ASP A 46 -8.52 -8.11 -2.32
C ASP A 46 -7.44 -8.74 -1.42
N ALA A 47 -6.43 -7.96 -1.01
CA ALA A 47 -5.38 -8.41 -0.10
C ALA A 47 -5.91 -8.73 1.31
N ILE A 48 -6.88 -7.96 1.80
CA ILE A 48 -7.56 -8.22 3.08
C ILE A 48 -8.38 -9.52 2.99
N GLU A 49 -9.20 -9.67 1.95
CA GLU A 49 -10.04 -10.85 1.73
C GLU A 49 -9.19 -12.12 1.60
N ALA A 50 -8.13 -12.09 0.80
CA ALA A 50 -7.21 -13.22 0.64
C ALA A 50 -6.58 -13.63 1.98
N ARG A 51 -6.24 -12.66 2.84
CA ARG A 51 -5.65 -12.94 4.15
C ARG A 51 -6.67 -13.50 5.14
N LEU A 52 -7.92 -13.05 5.08
CA LEU A 52 -9.01 -13.59 5.90
C LEU A 52 -9.36 -15.02 5.50
N GLN A 53 -9.24 -15.39 4.22
CA GLN A 53 -9.47 -16.76 3.73
C GLN A 53 -8.33 -17.74 4.09
N GLN A 54 -7.14 -17.24 4.44
CA GLN A 54 -5.97 -18.05 4.80
C GLN A 54 -5.86 -18.32 6.32
N GLN A 55 -6.82 -17.86 7.12
CA GLN A 55 -6.92 -18.11 8.56
C GLN A 55 -7.95 -19.20 8.87
#